data_AF-A0AAV8VWW4-F1
#
_entry.id   AF-A0AAV8VWW4-F1
#
_cell.length_a   1.000
_cell.length_b   1.000
_cell.length_c   1.000
_cell.angle_alpha   90.00
_cell.angle_beta   90.00
_cell.angle_gamma   90.00
#
_symmetry.space_group_name_H-M   'P 1'
#
loop_
_entity.id
_entity.type
_entity.pdbx_description
1 polymer ?
#
loop_
_entity_poly.entity_id
_entity_poly.type
_entity_poly.pdbx_seq_one_letter_code
_entity_poly.pdbx_strand_id
1 'polypeptide(L)' 'MQAYRWIIDSRDEATERRLDKMRDPFSAFRCHTIMNCTRTCPKGLNPGKAIAETKKLLGGVAKKEEPKLKTSALQN' A
#
# COMPACT_ATOMS: atom_id res chain seq x y z
N MET A 1 -1.69 8.02 1.57
CA MET A 1 -1.87 6.84 0.69
C MET A 1 -0.78 6.68 -0.38
N GLN A 2 0.20 7.59 -0.50
CA GLN A 2 1.19 7.51 -1.59
C GLN A 2 2.13 6.30 -1.48
N ALA A 3 2.53 5.91 -0.26
CA ALA A 3 3.28 4.67 -0.06
C ALA A 3 2.49 3.45 -0.55
N TYR A 4 1.22 3.35 -0.13
CA TYR A 4 0.32 2.25 -0.53
C TYR A 4 0.17 2.15 -2.06
N ARG A 5 0.04 3.28 -2.77
CA ARG A 5 0.00 3.32 -4.25
C ARG A 5 1.17 2.55 -4.87
N TRP A 6 2.40 2.82 -4.44
CA TRP A 6 3.58 2.14 -4.98
C TRP A 6 3.69 0.69 -4.54
N ILE A 7 3.31 0.39 -3.29
CA ILE A 7 3.36 -0.97 -2.74
C ILE A 7 2.47 -1.92 -3.55
N ILE A 8 1.28 -1.48 -3.96
CA ILE A 8 0.33 -2.31 -4.72
C ILE A 8 0.44 -2.19 -6.23
N ASP A 9 1.24 -1.24 -6.75
CA ASP A 9 1.47 -1.13 -8.19
C ASP A 9 2.22 -2.37 -8.68
N SER A 10 1.58 -3.25 -9.45
CA SER A 10 2.16 -4.52 -9.88
C SER A 10 3.53 -4.38 -10.55
N ARG A 11 3.83 -3.22 -11.15
CA ARG A 11 5.11 -2.92 -11.82
C ARG A 11 6.26 -2.59 -10.86
N ASP A 12 5.99 -2.28 -9.59
CA ASP A 12 7.02 -1.90 -8.62
C ASP A 12 7.73 -3.13 -8.04
N GLU A 13 9.04 -3.24 -8.18
CA GLU A 13 9.78 -4.40 -7.64
C GLU A 13 10.27 -4.19 -6.20
N ALA A 14 10.04 -3.01 -5.61
CA ALA A 14 10.60 -2.62 -4.32
C ALA A 14 9.63 -2.78 -3.14
N THR A 15 8.64 -3.67 -3.26
CA THR A 15 7.53 -3.84 -2.29
C THR A 15 8.02 -4.08 -0.86
N GLU A 16 8.88 -5.09 -0.65
CA GLU A 16 9.41 -5.43 0.67
C GLU A 16 10.20 -4.29 1.28
N ARG A 17 11.09 -3.66 0.51
CA ARG A 17 11.88 -2.50 0.95
C ARG A 17 10.99 -1.33 1.38
N ARG A 18 9.84 -1.13 0.73
CA ARG A 18 8.87 -0.08 1.09
C ARG A 18 8.12 -0.43 2.37
N LEU A 19 7.71 -1.69 2.55
CA LEU A 19 7.05 -2.17 3.76
C LEU A 19 7.99 -2.09 4.97
N ASP A 20 9.25 -2.49 4.80
CA ASP A 20 10.26 -2.50 5.86
C ASP A 20 10.49 -1.11 6.47
N LYS A 21 10.46 -0.05 5.66
CA LYS A 21 10.54 1.36 6.12
C LYS A 21 9.39 1.78 7.06
N MET A 22 8.33 0.99 7.17
CA MET A 22 7.17 1.27 8.03
C MET A 22 6.99 0.21 9.13
N ARG A 23 7.96 -0.71 9.30
CA ARG A 23 7.98 -1.72 10.37
C ARG A 23 8.48 -1.12 11.68
N ASP A 24 7.78 -0.12 12.17
CA ASP A 24 8.06 0.52 13.45
C ASP A 24 6.76 0.94 14.15
N PRO A 25 6.77 1.18 15.48
CA PRO A 25 5.55 1.52 16.22
C PRO A 25 4.87 2.84 15.79
N PHE A 26 5.58 3.74 15.09
CA PHE A 26 5.12 5.09 14.79
C PHE A 26 4.49 5.21 13.40
N SER A 27 5.12 4.66 12.35
CA SER A 27 4.72 4.90 10.96
C SER A 27 3.25 4.55 10.63
N ALA A 28 2.94 3.31 10.24
CA ALA A 28 1.57 2.94 9.88
C ALA A 28 0.70 2.69 11.13
N PHE A 29 1.32 2.38 12.27
CA PHE A 29 0.64 1.86 13.45
C PHE A 29 0.03 2.91 14.37
N ARG A 30 0.40 4.20 14.25
CA ARG A 30 -0.29 5.31 14.95
C ARG A 30 -1.65 5.67 14.38
N CYS A 31 -2.05 5.08 13.27
CA CYS A 31 -3.41 5.22 12.76
C CYS A 31 -4.38 4.42 13.66
N HIS A 32 -5.28 5.11 14.36
CA HIS A 32 -6.30 4.51 15.22
C HIS A 32 -7.70 4.52 14.57
N THR A 33 -7.77 4.50 13.23
CA THR A 33 -9.04 4.39 12.49
C THR A 33 -10.09 5.45 12.88
N ILE A 34 -9.65 6.68 13.17
CA ILE A 34 -10.52 7.82 13.49
C ILE A 34 -11.28 8.35 12.24
N MET A 35 -10.79 8.03 11.03
CA MET A 35 -11.43 8.29 9.74
C MET A 35 -11.66 9.76 9.34
N ASN A 36 -11.21 10.74 10.13
CA ASN A 36 -11.25 12.15 9.74
C ASN A 36 -10.55 12.42 8.39
N CYS A 37 -9.48 11.68 8.07
CA CYS A 37 -8.75 11.82 6.81
C CYS A 37 -9.61 11.51 5.57
N THR A 38 -10.45 10.48 5.63
CA THR A 38 -11.36 10.12 4.53
C THR A 38 -12.51 11.13 4.45
N ARG A 39 -13.06 11.53 5.60
CA ARG A 39 -14.22 12.45 5.64
C ARG A 39 -13.89 13.85 5.12
N THR A 40 -12.67 14.33 5.37
CA THR A 40 -12.24 15.70 5.00
C THR A 40 -11.61 15.79 3.61
N CYS A 41 -11.37 14.67 2.92
CA CYS A 41 -10.61 14.70 1.68
C CYS A 41 -11.39 15.42 0.56
N PRO A 42 -10.91 16.57 0.05
CA PRO A 42 -11.64 17.36 -0.96
C PRO A 42 -11.63 16.68 -2.34
N LYS A 43 -10.84 15.62 -2.50
CA LYS A 43 -10.74 14.81 -3.72
C LYS A 43 -11.56 13.53 -3.66
N GLY A 44 -12.32 13.30 -2.57
CA GLY A 44 -13.12 12.08 -2.39
C GLY A 44 -12.28 10.80 -2.27
N LEU A 45 -11.00 10.91 -1.92
CA LEU A 45 -10.13 9.75 -1.74
C LEU A 45 -10.37 9.11 -0.36
N ASN A 46 -9.94 7.85 -0.21
CA ASN A 46 -10.05 7.14 1.07
C ASN A 46 -8.66 6.74 1.64
N PRO A 47 -7.92 7.68 2.26
CA PRO A 47 -6.65 7.38 2.92
C PRO A 47 -6.77 6.37 4.06
N GLY A 48 -7.89 6.37 4.80
CA GLY A 48 -8.13 5.42 5.88
C GLY A 48 -8.12 3.97 5.39
N LYS A 49 -8.81 3.69 4.28
CA LYS A 49 -8.77 2.38 3.61
C LYS A 49 -7.35 2.01 3.18
N ALA A 50 -6.63 2.93 2.54
CA ALA A 50 -5.25 2.66 2.11
C ALA A 50 -4.33 2.30 3.29
N ILE A 51 -4.47 2.96 4.44
CA ILE A 51 -3.68 2.63 5.64
C ILE A 51 -4.07 1.25 6.19
N ALA A 52 -5.36 0.91 6.20
CA ALA A 52 -5.83 -0.41 6.63
C ALA A 52 -5.25 -1.54 5.76
N GLU A 53 -5.24 -1.36 4.44
CA GLU A 53 -4.63 -2.32 3.52
C GLU A 53 -3.10 -2.40 3.69
N THR A 54 -2.41 -1.28 3.91
CA THR A 54 -0.97 -1.31 4.27
C THR A 54 -0.72 -2.13 5.55
N LYS A 55 -1.57 -2.02 6.58
CA LYS A 55 -1.42 -2.82 7.81
C LYS A 55 -1.61 -4.32 7.56
N LYS A 56 -2.53 -4.72 6.67
CA LYS A 56 -2.70 -6.13 6.28
C LYS A 56 -1.45 -6.67 5.58
N LEU A 57 -0.83 -5.87 4.72
CA LEU A 57 0.43 -6.23 4.06
C LEU A 57 1.58 -6.35 5.07
N LEU A 58 1.72 -5.38 5.99
CA LEU A 58 2.73 -5.43 7.06
C LEU A 58 2.54 -6.64 7.99
N GLY A 59 1.28 -7.00 8.29
CA GLY A 59 0.94 -8.16 9.11
C GLY A 59 0.94 -9.49 8.36
N GLY A 60 1.28 -9.51 7.06
CA GLY A 60 1.31 -10.74 6.25
C GLY A 60 -0.07 -11.35 5.94
N VAL A 61 -1.17 -10.64 6.23
CA VAL A 61 -2.55 -11.09 5.97
C VAL A 61 -2.87 -10.99 4.47
N ALA A 62 -2.27 -10.02 3.78
CA ALA A 62 -2.42 -9.82 2.35
C ALA A 62 -1.05 -9.81 1.67
N LYS A 63 -1.02 -10.03 0.36
CA LYS A 63 0.17 -9.91 -0.49
C LYS A 63 -0.15 -9.08 -1.72
N LYS A 64 0.90 -8.52 -2.34
CA LYS A 64 0.82 -7.82 -3.60
C LYS A 64 0.43 -8.78 -4.73
N GLU A 65 -0.39 -8.31 -5.67
CA GLU A 65 -0.75 -9.04 -6.89
C GLU A 65 0.36 -8.97 -7.95
N GLU A 66 0.53 -10.08 -8.68
CA GLU A 66 1.47 -10.18 -9.80
C GLU A 66 1.00 -9.35 -11.02
N PRO A 67 1.93 -8.86 -11.86
CA PRO A 67 1.59 -8.22 -13.13
C PRO A 67 0.75 -9.14 -14.04
N LYS A 68 -0.32 -8.58 -14.62
CA LYS A 68 -1.19 -9.30 -15.58
C LYS A 68 -0.48 -9.64 -16.90
N LEU A 69 0.59 -8.93 -17.23
CA LEU A 69 1.38 -9.12 -18.45
C LEU A 69 2.84 -9.28 -18.08
N LYS A 70 3.46 -10.36 -18.55
CA LYS A 70 4.91 -10.55 -18.47
C LYS A 70 5.53 -9.91 -19.71
N THR A 71 6.15 -8.74 -19.55
CA THR A 71 6.79 -8.01 -20.65
C THR A 71 7.95 -8.77 -21.28
N SER A 72 8.59 -9.67 -20.53
CA SER A 72 9.63 -10.57 -21.04
C SER A 72 9.14 -11.53 -22.13
N ALA A 73 7.85 -11.85 -22.16
CA ALA A 73 7.26 -12.71 -23.18
C ALA A 73 6.94 -11.97 -24.50
N LEU A 74 7.06 -10.64 -24.51
CA LEU A 74 6.76 -9.77 -25.67
C LEU A 74 8.02 -9.35 -26.44
N GLN A 75 9.21 -9.72 -25.97
CA GLN A 75 10.50 -9.31 -26.53
C GLN A 75 11.09 -10.32 -27.53
N ASN A 76 10.29 -11.31 -27.97
CA ASN A 76 10.66 -12.30 -28.97
C ASN A 76 10.01 -11.98 -30.32
#